data_AF-A0A9P5TIX8-F1
#
_entry.id   AF-A0A9P5TIX8-F1
#
_cell.length_a   1.000
_cell.length_b   1.000
_cell.length_c   1.000
_cell.angle_alpha   90.00
_cell.angle_beta   90.00
_cell.angle_gamma   90.00
#
_symmetry.space_group_name_H-M   'P 1'
#
loop_
_entity.id
_entity.type
_entity.pdbx_description
1 polymer ?
#
loop_
_entity_poly.entity_id
_entity_poly.type
_entity_poly.pdbx_seq_one_letter_code
_entity_poly.pdbx_strand_id
1 'polypeptide(L)'
;MSLPDYHFDSPDSDVILLTSEAERTTEFHVHKCILAAASPFFNVMFSLPQSLPDSLVGKAPNVPVSEPSRILDAVLRYVYQVERPVIDSLDDLIDILAAAVKYEFTTVITIIRTLLISPRFLQSSPIRVYAVACRYDFDDEVKLASRQTLDVHILDTTAPPLPELKYISAYDYHRLLRLHAIRSSSAIKLLECPGNLKCMQCNGSAFTMHDAPKWWYQWEKKAREELQLRPTTKVVFSLDFLFGAVRASGCSRCPESLLDSWKFLQGLREEIDALPATIEMD
;
A
#
# COMPACT_ATOMS: atom_id res chain seq x y z
N MET A 1 6.78 -28.73 9.59
CA MET A 1 5.95 -29.71 8.87
C MET A 1 5.37 -28.97 7.69
N SER A 2 5.88 -29.22 6.48
CA SER A 2 5.27 -28.69 5.25
C SER A 2 3.91 -29.35 5.08
N LEU A 3 2.88 -28.56 4.89
CA LEU A 3 1.56 -29.06 4.48
C LEU A 3 1.70 -29.75 3.11
N PRO A 4 0.95 -30.84 2.85
CA PRO A 4 1.02 -31.55 1.58
C PRO A 4 0.52 -30.66 0.44
N ASP A 5 1.28 -30.56 -0.64
CA ASP A 5 0.86 -29.84 -1.84
C ASP A 5 -0.46 -30.40 -2.37
N TYR A 6 -1.47 -29.53 -2.48
CA TYR A 6 -2.74 -29.88 -3.11
C TYR A 6 -2.60 -29.85 -4.63
N HIS A 7 -2.99 -30.94 -5.29
CA HIS A 7 -2.98 -31.06 -6.75
C HIS A 7 -4.43 -31.11 -7.29
N PHE A 8 -4.67 -30.46 -8.42
CA PHE A 8 -5.95 -30.49 -9.12
C PHE A 8 -5.96 -31.63 -10.16
N ASP A 9 -6.10 -32.88 -9.69
CA ASP A 9 -6.05 -34.11 -10.48
C ASP A 9 -7.27 -35.03 -10.24
N SER A 10 -8.43 -34.45 -9.88
CA SER A 10 -9.64 -35.20 -9.53
C SER A 10 -10.14 -36.05 -10.70
N PRO A 11 -10.40 -37.36 -10.51
CA PRO A 11 -10.80 -38.26 -11.60
C PRO A 11 -12.22 -38.01 -12.12
N ASP A 12 -13.06 -37.33 -11.33
CA ASP A 12 -14.43 -36.91 -11.66
C ASP A 12 -14.52 -35.49 -12.24
N SER A 13 -13.38 -34.86 -12.56
CA SER A 13 -13.35 -33.56 -13.22
C SER A 13 -14.12 -33.57 -14.55
N ASP A 14 -14.92 -32.53 -14.78
CA ASP A 14 -15.75 -32.37 -15.98
C ASP A 14 -15.30 -31.17 -16.84
N VAL A 15 -14.17 -30.53 -16.50
CA VAL A 15 -13.45 -29.54 -17.29
C VAL A 15 -11.96 -29.51 -16.92
N ILE A 16 -11.09 -29.26 -17.91
CA ILE A 16 -9.65 -29.12 -17.71
C ILE A 16 -9.25 -27.69 -18.07
N LEU A 17 -8.69 -26.93 -17.11
CA LEU A 17 -8.05 -25.65 -17.43
C LEU A 17 -6.60 -25.92 -17.83
N LEU A 18 -6.22 -25.42 -19.01
CA LEU A 18 -4.87 -25.59 -19.55
C LEU A 18 -4.12 -24.27 -19.48
N THR A 19 -3.03 -24.26 -18.72
CA THR A 19 -2.04 -23.19 -18.80
C THR A 19 -0.86 -23.65 -19.64
N SER A 20 -0.46 -22.81 -20.60
CA SER A 20 0.65 -23.06 -21.50
C SER A 20 1.75 -22.04 -21.24
N GLU A 21 2.81 -22.47 -20.58
CA GLU A 21 4.05 -21.70 -20.41
C GLU A 21 5.08 -22.16 -21.45
N ALA A 22 6.14 -21.38 -21.66
CA ALA A 22 7.10 -21.61 -22.74
C ALA A 22 7.75 -23.02 -22.74
N GLU A 23 7.81 -23.68 -21.58
CA GLU A 23 8.48 -24.97 -21.40
C GLU A 23 7.56 -26.08 -20.86
N ARG A 24 6.33 -25.74 -20.44
CA ARG A 24 5.43 -26.70 -19.79
C ARG A 24 3.96 -26.35 -20.00
N THR A 25 3.17 -27.37 -20.31
CA THR A 25 1.71 -27.32 -20.19
C THR A 25 1.32 -27.92 -18.85
N THR A 26 0.54 -27.20 -18.05
CA THR A 26 -0.02 -27.74 -16.79
C THR A 26 -1.53 -27.87 -16.94
N GLU A 27 -2.05 -29.04 -16.58
CA GLU A 27 -3.47 -29.36 -16.62
C GLU A 27 -4.05 -29.26 -15.22
N PHE A 28 -5.15 -28.50 -15.08
CA PHE A 28 -5.92 -28.41 -13.85
C PHE A 28 -7.25 -29.11 -14.06
N HIS A 29 -7.43 -30.27 -13.42
CA HIS A 29 -8.66 -31.05 -13.45
C HIS A 29 -9.64 -30.49 -12.42
N VAL A 30 -10.69 -29.84 -12.90
CA VAL A 30 -11.63 -29.05 -12.10
C VAL A 30 -13.09 -29.34 -12.47
N HIS A 31 -14.02 -28.68 -11.78
CA HIS A 31 -15.44 -28.95 -11.81
C HIS A 31 -16.20 -27.71 -12.26
N LYS A 32 -16.97 -27.83 -13.34
CA LYS A 32 -17.81 -26.75 -13.90
C LYS A 32 -18.76 -26.19 -12.87
N CYS A 33 -19.37 -27.04 -12.04
CA CYS A 33 -20.32 -26.61 -11.01
C CYS A 33 -19.67 -25.69 -9.97
N ILE A 34 -18.43 -25.98 -9.54
CA ILE A 34 -17.69 -25.16 -8.58
C ILE A 34 -17.29 -23.84 -9.22
N LEU A 35 -16.70 -23.88 -10.41
CA LEU A 35 -16.29 -22.67 -11.14
C LEU A 35 -17.48 -21.77 -11.48
N ALA A 36 -18.59 -22.33 -11.98
CA ALA A 36 -19.80 -21.59 -12.30
C ALA A 36 -20.47 -20.98 -11.06
N ALA A 37 -20.44 -21.68 -9.92
CA ALA A 37 -20.95 -21.14 -8.67
C ALA A 37 -20.09 -19.97 -8.15
N ALA A 38 -18.77 -20.02 -8.39
CA ALA A 38 -17.82 -19.03 -7.89
C ALA A 38 -17.56 -17.85 -8.85
N SER A 39 -17.87 -17.99 -10.13
CA SER A 39 -17.55 -17.02 -11.18
C SER A 39 -18.69 -16.90 -12.20
N PRO A 40 -19.30 -15.70 -12.34
CA PRO A 40 -20.27 -15.45 -13.40
C PRO A 40 -19.67 -15.62 -14.80
N PHE A 41 -18.40 -15.26 -15.01
CA PHE A 41 -17.68 -15.52 -16.26
C PHE A 41 -17.73 -17.00 -16.65
N PHE A 42 -17.33 -17.90 -15.74
CA PHE A 42 -17.34 -19.33 -16.03
C PHE A 42 -18.75 -19.89 -16.17
N ASN A 43 -19.71 -19.39 -15.39
CA ASN A 43 -21.12 -19.76 -15.52
C ASN A 43 -21.66 -19.46 -16.93
N VAL A 44 -21.42 -18.25 -17.43
CA VAL A 44 -21.81 -17.87 -18.79
C VAL A 44 -21.06 -18.71 -19.82
N MET A 45 -19.74 -18.84 -19.70
CA MET A 45 -18.90 -19.60 -20.64
C MET A 45 -19.39 -21.06 -20.80
N PHE A 46 -19.77 -21.72 -19.71
CA PHE A 46 -20.27 -23.10 -19.75
C PHE A 46 -21.71 -23.22 -20.26
N SER A 47 -22.49 -22.14 -20.22
CA SER A 47 -23.86 -22.12 -20.77
C SER A 47 -23.90 -21.98 -22.30
N LEU A 48 -22.80 -21.53 -22.92
CA LEU A 48 -22.75 -21.30 -24.36
C LEU A 48 -22.70 -22.63 -25.14
N PRO A 49 -23.38 -22.72 -26.29
CA PRO A 49 -23.30 -23.91 -27.15
C PRO A 49 -21.86 -24.14 -27.60
N GLN A 50 -21.28 -25.30 -27.28
CA GLN A 50 -19.97 -25.70 -27.78
C GLN A 50 -20.12 -26.56 -29.04
N SER A 51 -19.56 -26.10 -30.16
CA SER A 51 -19.39 -26.92 -31.38
C SER A 51 -18.23 -27.90 -31.16
N LEU A 52 -18.46 -28.96 -30.38
CA LEU A 52 -17.45 -29.98 -30.14
C LEU A 52 -17.39 -30.95 -31.34
N PRO A 53 -16.21 -31.20 -31.93
CA PRO A 53 -16.06 -32.29 -32.88
C PRO A 53 -16.38 -33.64 -32.23
N ASP A 54 -17.00 -34.56 -32.99
CA ASP A 54 -17.48 -35.88 -32.52
C ASP A 54 -16.40 -36.73 -31.79
N SER A 55 -15.12 -36.45 -32.02
CA SER A 55 -13.98 -37.10 -31.37
C SER A 55 -13.77 -36.75 -29.89
N LEU A 56 -14.48 -35.74 -29.37
CA LEU A 56 -14.43 -35.29 -27.97
C LEU A 56 -15.65 -35.75 -27.14
N VAL A 57 -16.58 -36.51 -27.74
CA VAL A 57 -17.76 -37.03 -27.04
C VAL A 57 -17.31 -37.93 -25.88
N GLY A 58 -17.60 -37.51 -24.64
CA GLY A 58 -17.23 -38.22 -23.42
C GLY A 58 -15.92 -37.79 -22.75
N LYS A 59 -15.18 -36.81 -23.29
CA LYS A 59 -13.99 -36.23 -22.64
C LYS A 59 -14.30 -34.86 -22.03
N ALA A 60 -13.66 -34.55 -20.90
CA ALA A 60 -13.72 -33.22 -20.30
C ALA A 60 -13.15 -32.18 -21.31
N PRO A 61 -13.85 -31.06 -21.58
CA PRO A 61 -13.37 -30.04 -22.49
C PRO A 61 -12.15 -29.31 -21.90
N ASN A 62 -11.20 -29.00 -22.78
CA ASN A 62 -10.01 -28.23 -22.44
C ASN A 62 -10.28 -26.73 -22.64
N VAL A 63 -10.02 -25.93 -21.62
CA VAL A 63 -10.17 -24.47 -21.66
C VAL A 63 -8.78 -23.84 -21.49
N PRO A 64 -8.20 -23.24 -22.54
CA PRO A 64 -6.92 -22.56 -22.42
C PRO A 64 -7.06 -21.28 -21.60
N VAL A 65 -6.11 -21.05 -20.70
CA VAL A 65 -5.99 -19.85 -19.86
C VAL A 65 -4.63 -19.19 -20.08
N SER A 66 -4.52 -17.88 -19.83
CA SER A 66 -3.28 -17.13 -20.07
C SER A 66 -2.43 -16.97 -18.81
N GLU A 67 -2.99 -17.33 -17.66
CA GLU A 67 -2.41 -17.15 -16.34
C GLU A 67 -1.34 -18.22 -16.11
N PRO A 68 -0.18 -17.84 -15.54
CA PRO A 68 0.82 -18.82 -15.12
C PRO A 68 0.23 -19.84 -14.15
N SER A 69 0.74 -21.06 -14.21
CA SER A 69 0.34 -22.20 -13.37
C SER A 69 0.27 -21.85 -11.88
N ARG A 70 1.29 -21.18 -11.36
CA ARG A 70 1.35 -20.67 -9.98
C ARG A 70 0.16 -19.76 -9.62
N ILE A 71 -0.21 -18.85 -10.50
CA ILE A 71 -1.25 -17.85 -10.25
C ILE A 71 -2.62 -18.51 -10.30
N LEU A 72 -2.84 -19.36 -11.31
CA LEU A 72 -4.09 -20.10 -11.44
C LEU A 72 -4.31 -21.07 -10.27
N ASP A 73 -3.27 -21.80 -9.86
CA ASP A 73 -3.30 -22.66 -8.68
C ASP A 73 -3.75 -21.90 -7.43
N ALA A 74 -3.14 -20.73 -7.16
CA ALA A 74 -3.50 -19.91 -6.01
C ALA A 74 -4.97 -19.45 -6.04
N VAL A 75 -5.48 -18.99 -7.20
CA VAL A 75 -6.88 -18.60 -7.37
C VAL A 75 -7.80 -19.81 -7.12
N LEU A 76 -7.50 -20.96 -7.74
CA LEU A 76 -8.31 -22.17 -7.61
C LEU A 76 -8.34 -22.69 -6.17
N ARG A 77 -7.23 -22.60 -5.43
CA ARG A 77 -7.19 -22.99 -4.01
C ARG A 77 -8.16 -22.16 -3.15
N TYR A 78 -8.32 -20.86 -3.44
CA TYR A 78 -9.36 -20.05 -2.80
C TYR A 78 -10.77 -20.46 -3.21
N VAL A 79 -10.99 -20.75 -4.50
CA VAL A 79 -12.30 -21.15 -5.04
C VAL A 79 -12.76 -22.49 -4.46
N TYR A 80 -11.86 -23.47 -4.40
CA TYR A 80 -12.11 -24.81 -3.87
C TYR A 80 -12.05 -24.88 -2.34
N GLN A 81 -11.64 -23.80 -1.68
CA GLN A 81 -11.52 -23.72 -0.22
C GLN A 81 -10.63 -24.83 0.38
N VAL A 82 -9.59 -25.19 -0.35
CA VAL A 82 -8.56 -26.16 0.10
C VAL A 82 -7.46 -25.40 0.83
N GLU A 83 -6.26 -25.97 0.91
CA GLU A 83 -5.12 -25.30 1.56
C GLU A 83 -4.86 -23.92 0.94
N ARG A 84 -4.81 -22.89 1.78
CA ARG A 84 -4.59 -21.52 1.34
C ARG A 84 -3.20 -21.37 0.73
N PRO A 85 -3.09 -20.72 -0.44
CA PRO A 85 -1.79 -20.49 -1.05
C PRO A 85 -0.96 -19.54 -0.21
N VAL A 86 0.35 -19.76 -0.20
CA VAL A 86 1.31 -18.82 0.38
C VAL A 86 1.58 -17.71 -0.64
N ILE A 87 1.27 -16.46 -0.26
CA ILE A 87 1.51 -15.28 -1.09
C ILE A 87 2.63 -14.46 -0.43
N ASP A 88 3.83 -14.62 -0.96
CA ASP A 88 5.07 -14.04 -0.39
C ASP A 88 5.41 -12.65 -0.93
N SER A 89 4.98 -12.32 -2.15
CA SER A 89 5.30 -11.06 -2.81
C SER A 89 4.06 -10.24 -3.15
N LEU A 90 4.25 -8.93 -3.31
CA LEU A 90 3.20 -8.05 -3.81
C LEU A 90 2.92 -8.29 -5.29
N ASP A 91 3.93 -8.68 -6.08
CA ASP A 91 3.78 -9.01 -7.50
C ASP A 91 2.80 -10.18 -7.70
N ASP A 92 2.97 -11.25 -6.93
CA ASP A 92 2.05 -12.39 -6.97
C ASP A 92 0.64 -12.01 -6.53
N LEU A 93 0.53 -11.16 -5.50
CA LEU A 93 -0.77 -10.68 -5.05
C LEU A 93 -1.50 -9.90 -6.17
N ILE A 94 -0.77 -9.06 -6.89
CA ILE A 94 -1.28 -8.27 -8.02
C ILE A 94 -1.70 -9.19 -9.17
N ASP A 95 -0.89 -10.20 -9.50
CA ASP A 95 -1.21 -11.15 -10.57
C ASP A 95 -2.42 -12.03 -10.21
N ILE A 96 -2.51 -12.48 -8.96
CA ILE A 96 -3.69 -13.20 -8.44
C ILE A 96 -4.93 -12.29 -8.50
N LEU A 97 -4.82 -11.02 -8.10
CA LEU A 97 -5.90 -10.06 -8.21
C LEU A 97 -6.34 -9.88 -9.67
N ALA A 98 -5.39 -9.72 -10.59
CA ALA A 98 -5.67 -9.55 -12.02
C ALA A 98 -6.42 -10.77 -12.59
N ALA A 99 -5.99 -11.98 -12.25
CA ALA A 99 -6.68 -13.21 -12.63
C ALA A 99 -8.09 -13.31 -12.01
N ALA A 100 -8.22 -12.99 -10.72
CA ALA A 100 -9.50 -13.01 -10.02
C ALA A 100 -10.50 -12.00 -10.62
N VAL A 101 -10.05 -10.80 -10.99
CA VAL A 101 -10.87 -9.79 -11.67
C VAL A 101 -11.24 -10.25 -13.08
N LYS A 102 -10.27 -10.73 -13.87
CA LYS A 102 -10.50 -11.21 -15.24
C LYS A 102 -11.57 -12.31 -15.31
N TYR A 103 -11.56 -13.21 -14.34
CA TYR A 103 -12.49 -14.33 -14.26
C TYR A 103 -13.65 -14.07 -13.28
N GLU A 104 -13.83 -12.83 -12.81
CA GLU A 104 -14.95 -12.43 -11.96
C GLU A 104 -15.13 -13.29 -10.68
N PHE A 105 -14.04 -13.74 -10.06
CA PHE A 105 -14.07 -14.49 -8.80
C PHE A 105 -14.24 -13.53 -7.60
N THR A 106 -15.47 -13.04 -7.38
CA THR A 106 -15.77 -11.98 -6.39
C THR A 106 -15.23 -12.29 -4.98
N THR A 107 -15.41 -13.51 -4.48
CA THR A 107 -14.93 -13.92 -3.16
C THR A 107 -13.41 -13.82 -3.06
N VAL A 108 -12.70 -14.22 -4.12
CA VAL A 108 -11.23 -14.14 -4.16
C VAL A 108 -10.79 -12.68 -4.19
N ILE A 109 -11.46 -11.82 -4.97
CA ILE A 109 -11.20 -10.38 -5.00
C ILE A 109 -11.31 -9.77 -3.59
N THR A 110 -12.36 -10.08 -2.83
CA THR A 110 -12.54 -9.57 -1.46
C THR A 110 -11.41 -10.01 -0.50
N ILE A 111 -10.97 -11.27 -0.61
CA ILE A 111 -9.86 -11.80 0.19
C ILE A 111 -8.56 -11.07 -0.16
N ILE A 112 -8.28 -10.93 -1.46
CA ILE A 112 -7.05 -10.30 -1.96
C ILE A 112 -7.02 -8.81 -1.64
N ARG A 113 -8.16 -8.11 -1.69
CA ARG A 113 -8.30 -6.72 -1.20
C ARG A 113 -7.87 -6.58 0.26
N THR A 114 -8.33 -7.47 1.13
CA THR A 114 -7.97 -7.48 2.54
C THR A 114 -6.46 -7.71 2.73
N LEU A 115 -5.87 -8.61 1.94
CA LEU A 115 -4.43 -8.86 1.95
C LEU A 115 -3.63 -7.67 1.41
N LEU A 116 -4.12 -6.98 0.39
CA LEU A 116 -3.47 -5.83 -0.25
C LEU A 116 -3.21 -4.69 0.75
N ILE A 117 -4.16 -4.42 1.64
CA ILE A 117 -4.03 -3.40 2.69
C ILE A 117 -3.39 -3.91 3.99
N SER A 118 -2.93 -5.16 4.03
CA SER A 118 -2.26 -5.68 5.22
C SER A 118 -0.99 -4.86 5.54
N PRO A 119 -0.61 -4.71 6.83
CA PRO A 119 0.54 -3.89 7.22
C PRO A 119 1.82 -4.24 6.46
N ARG A 120 2.04 -5.52 6.14
CA ARG A 120 3.20 -5.98 5.38
C ARG A 120 3.36 -5.27 4.02
N PHE A 121 2.28 -5.09 3.27
CA PHE A 121 2.33 -4.47 1.94
C PHE A 121 2.12 -2.97 2.01
N LEU A 122 1.21 -2.53 2.87
CA LEU A 122 0.91 -1.12 3.04
C LEU A 122 2.15 -0.34 3.51
N GLN A 123 2.94 -0.89 4.44
CA GLN A 123 4.13 -0.21 4.94
C GLN A 123 5.35 -0.34 4.02
N SER A 124 5.49 -1.48 3.32
CA SER A 124 6.66 -1.73 2.46
C SER A 124 6.54 -1.08 1.08
N SER A 125 5.32 -0.93 0.55
CA SER A 125 5.10 -0.44 -0.81
C SER A 125 3.78 0.34 -0.94
N PRO A 126 3.58 1.41 -0.14
CA PRO A 126 2.30 2.14 -0.11
C PRO A 126 1.90 2.74 -1.45
N ILE A 127 2.86 3.23 -2.25
CA ILE A 127 2.58 3.82 -3.57
C ILE A 127 2.11 2.75 -4.56
N ARG A 128 2.68 1.54 -4.52
CA ARG A 128 2.24 0.41 -5.35
C ARG A 128 0.83 -0.02 -4.96
N VAL A 129 0.58 -0.16 -3.65
CA VAL A 129 -0.75 -0.51 -3.12
C VAL A 129 -1.79 0.54 -3.51
N TYR A 130 -1.46 1.83 -3.40
CA TYR A 130 -2.31 2.92 -3.86
C TYR A 130 -2.64 2.78 -5.35
N ALA A 131 -1.63 2.56 -6.19
CA ALA A 131 -1.82 2.43 -7.62
C ALA A 131 -2.71 1.24 -8.00
N VAL A 132 -2.54 0.10 -7.33
CA VAL A 132 -3.39 -1.10 -7.51
C VAL A 132 -4.82 -0.80 -7.08
N ALA A 133 -5.02 -0.16 -5.93
CA ALA A 133 -6.35 0.18 -5.44
C ALA A 133 -7.07 1.15 -6.39
N CYS A 134 -6.37 2.16 -6.93
CA CYS A 134 -6.92 3.06 -7.94
C CYS A 134 -7.28 2.33 -9.23
N ARG A 135 -6.41 1.44 -9.73
CA ARG A 135 -6.64 0.69 -10.97
C ARG A 135 -7.95 -0.10 -10.97
N TYR A 136 -8.37 -0.59 -9.80
CA TYR A 136 -9.56 -1.43 -9.64
C TYR A 136 -10.71 -0.71 -8.90
N ASP A 137 -10.64 0.62 -8.72
CA ASP A 137 -11.68 1.43 -8.07
C ASP A 137 -12.04 0.94 -6.64
N PHE A 138 -11.02 0.60 -5.86
CA PHE A 138 -11.15 0.14 -4.47
C PHE A 138 -11.07 1.33 -3.51
N ASP A 139 -12.11 2.16 -3.47
CA ASP A 139 -12.13 3.47 -2.81
C ASP A 139 -11.67 3.47 -1.33
N ASP A 140 -12.07 2.48 -0.55
CA ASP A 140 -11.67 2.36 0.86
C ASP A 140 -10.17 2.08 0.98
N GLU A 141 -9.67 1.16 0.16
CA GLU A 141 -8.25 0.82 0.07
C GLU A 141 -7.43 1.98 -0.48
N VAL A 142 -7.96 2.74 -1.44
CA VAL A 142 -7.34 3.97 -1.96
C VAL A 142 -7.15 4.99 -0.83
N LYS A 143 -8.17 5.22 0.01
CA LYS A 143 -8.05 6.11 1.17
C LYS A 143 -6.98 5.62 2.14
N LEU A 144 -7.02 4.34 2.51
CA LEU A 144 -6.04 3.74 3.44
C LEU A 144 -4.60 3.82 2.90
N ALA A 145 -4.40 3.48 1.63
CA ALA A 145 -3.10 3.55 0.98
C ALA A 145 -2.60 4.98 0.87
N SER A 146 -3.47 5.93 0.49
CA SER A 146 -3.10 7.35 0.37
C SER A 146 -2.54 7.90 1.68
N ARG A 147 -3.12 7.52 2.82
CA ARG A 147 -2.60 7.89 4.14
C ARG A 147 -1.20 7.34 4.39
N GLN A 148 -0.98 6.08 4.07
CA GLN A 148 0.31 5.45 4.31
C GLN A 148 1.42 6.01 3.40
N THR A 149 1.08 6.54 2.22
CA THR A 149 2.06 7.21 1.36
C THR A 149 2.68 8.46 1.99
N LEU A 150 2.03 9.10 2.97
CA LEU A 150 2.54 10.31 3.63
C LEU A 150 3.88 10.08 4.35
N ASP A 151 4.18 8.83 4.70
CA ASP A 151 5.47 8.45 5.30
C ASP A 151 6.60 8.27 4.28
N VAL A 152 6.32 8.43 2.98
CA VAL A 152 7.25 8.15 1.89
C VAL A 152 7.47 9.40 1.04
N HIS A 153 8.71 9.58 0.58
CA HIS A 153 9.02 10.60 -0.41
C HIS A 153 8.48 10.18 -1.79
N ILE A 154 7.30 10.67 -2.15
CA ILE A 154 6.59 10.25 -3.38
C ILE A 154 7.26 10.69 -4.69
N LEU A 155 8.18 11.67 -4.64
CA LEU A 155 8.93 12.17 -5.80
C LEU A 155 10.39 11.66 -5.80
N ASP A 156 10.66 10.54 -5.14
CA ASP A 156 11.99 9.94 -5.14
C ASP A 156 12.38 9.47 -6.55
N THR A 157 13.38 10.12 -7.13
CA THR A 157 13.92 9.81 -8.47
C THR A 157 15.07 8.81 -8.44
N THR A 158 15.49 8.36 -7.25
CA THR A 158 16.59 7.38 -7.11
C THR A 158 16.12 5.94 -7.36
N ALA A 159 14.84 5.66 -7.12
CA ALA A 159 14.20 4.38 -7.37
C ALA A 159 13.70 4.26 -8.83
N PRO A 160 13.64 3.05 -9.40
CA PRO A 160 13.02 2.85 -10.71
C PRO A 160 11.52 3.17 -10.67
N PRO A 161 10.93 3.57 -11.81
CA PRO A 161 9.50 3.86 -11.88
C PRO A 161 8.68 2.60 -11.58
N LEU A 162 7.67 2.76 -10.73
CA LEU A 162 6.79 1.67 -10.31
C LEU A 162 5.89 1.23 -11.49
N PRO A 163 5.89 -0.06 -11.89
CA PRO A 163 5.08 -0.54 -13.01
C PRO A 163 3.58 -0.28 -12.85
N GLU A 164 3.07 -0.32 -11.61
CA GLU A 164 1.66 -0.14 -11.31
C GLU A 164 1.14 1.25 -11.70
N LEU A 165 2.01 2.27 -11.68
CA LEU A 165 1.66 3.63 -12.08
C LEU A 165 1.27 3.75 -13.56
N LYS A 166 1.60 2.76 -14.41
CA LYS A 166 1.17 2.71 -15.81
C LYS A 166 -0.34 2.53 -15.96
N TYR A 167 -1.01 2.05 -14.92
CA TYR A 167 -2.42 1.66 -14.96
C TYR A 167 -3.34 2.62 -14.21
N ILE A 168 -2.81 3.73 -13.67
CA ILE A 168 -3.62 4.76 -13.03
C ILE A 168 -3.79 5.98 -13.94
N SER A 169 -4.87 6.71 -13.72
CA SER A 169 -5.07 7.97 -14.42
C SER A 169 -4.10 9.05 -13.89
N ALA A 170 -3.80 10.04 -14.73
CA ALA A 170 -3.08 11.23 -14.27
C ALA A 170 -3.87 11.98 -13.17
N TYR A 171 -5.20 11.84 -13.15
CA TYR A 171 -6.07 12.42 -12.14
C TYR A 171 -5.82 11.80 -10.76
N ASP A 172 -5.78 10.46 -10.65
CA ASP A 172 -5.52 9.76 -9.39
C ASP A 172 -4.12 10.04 -8.85
N TYR A 173 -3.13 10.13 -9.75
CA TYR A 173 -1.79 10.53 -9.37
C TYR A 173 -1.76 11.97 -8.86
N HIS A 174 -2.43 12.90 -9.55
CA HIS A 174 -2.49 14.30 -9.15
C HIS A 174 -3.22 14.49 -7.79
N ARG A 175 -4.25 13.70 -7.49
CA ARG A 175 -4.91 13.69 -6.17
C ARG A 175 -3.94 13.32 -5.05
N LEU A 176 -3.07 12.34 -5.28
CA LEU A 176 -2.02 11.96 -4.34
C LEU A 176 -1.02 13.10 -4.12
N LEU A 177 -0.52 13.71 -5.19
CA LEU A 177 0.38 14.86 -5.11
C LEU A 177 -0.25 16.03 -4.33
N ARG A 178 -1.52 16.31 -4.59
CA ARG A 178 -2.28 17.38 -3.93
C ARG A 178 -2.43 17.11 -2.42
N LEU A 179 -2.71 15.87 -2.02
CA LEU A 179 -2.76 15.48 -0.61
C LEU A 179 -1.44 15.80 0.10
N HIS A 180 -0.31 15.38 -0.47
CA HIS A 180 1.03 15.65 0.08
C HIS A 180 1.33 17.14 0.15
N ALA A 181 1.08 17.89 -0.92
CA ALA A 181 1.35 19.33 -0.97
C ALA A 181 0.53 20.13 0.05
N ILE A 182 -0.77 19.84 0.15
CA ILE A 182 -1.66 20.51 1.12
C ILE A 182 -1.21 20.18 2.54
N ARG A 183 -0.99 18.89 2.84
CA ARG A 183 -0.61 18.47 4.19
C ARG A 183 0.75 19.04 4.59
N SER A 184 1.72 19.03 3.69
CA SER A 184 3.05 19.63 3.89
C SER A 184 2.94 21.12 4.19
N SER A 185 2.22 21.88 3.36
CA SER A 185 1.99 23.32 3.56
C SER A 185 1.33 23.61 4.91
N SER A 186 0.29 22.85 5.27
CA SER A 186 -0.42 23.02 6.54
C SER A 186 0.46 22.66 7.75
N ALA A 187 1.20 21.55 7.70
CA ALA A 187 2.10 21.16 8.78
C ALA A 187 3.22 22.18 9.00
N ILE A 188 3.79 22.72 7.92
CA ILE A 188 4.83 23.74 7.97
C ILE A 188 4.33 25.06 8.55
N LYS A 189 3.06 25.43 8.31
CA LYS A 189 2.44 26.62 8.92
C LYS A 189 2.25 26.51 10.43
N LEU A 190 2.07 25.29 10.94
CA LEU A 190 1.96 25.05 12.39
C LEU A 190 3.29 25.17 13.13
N LEU A 191 4.42 25.20 12.42
CA LEU A 191 5.75 25.33 13.02
C LEU A 191 6.02 26.78 13.48
N GLU A 192 5.33 27.21 14.53
CA GLU A 192 5.49 28.52 15.15
C GLU A 192 6.14 28.40 16.53
N CYS A 193 7.19 29.19 16.78
CA CYS A 193 7.85 29.23 18.08
C CYS A 193 6.92 29.92 19.09
N PRO A 194 6.52 29.25 20.19
CA PRO A 194 5.69 29.90 21.18
C PRO A 194 6.55 30.89 21.97
N GLY A 195 5.98 32.05 22.32
CA GLY A 195 6.74 33.14 22.96
C GLY A 195 7.34 32.79 24.33
N ASN A 196 6.79 31.77 25.01
CA ASN A 196 7.27 31.24 26.29
C ASN A 196 8.37 30.17 26.14
N LEU A 197 8.66 29.69 24.92
CA LEU A 197 9.76 28.76 24.71
C LEU A 197 11.09 29.48 24.89
N LYS A 198 11.83 29.13 25.95
CA LYS A 198 13.08 29.78 26.31
C LYS A 198 14.14 28.77 26.74
N CYS A 199 15.38 29.15 26.51
CA CYS A 199 16.57 28.46 27.01
C CYS A 199 17.39 29.45 27.82
N MET A 200 17.78 29.07 29.05
CA MET A 200 18.50 29.96 29.97
C MET A 200 19.77 30.57 29.37
N GLN A 201 20.47 29.84 28.50
CA GLN A 201 21.68 30.35 27.85
C GLN A 201 21.39 31.13 26.56
N CYS A 202 20.44 30.68 25.74
CA CYS A 202 20.12 31.38 24.48
C CYS A 202 19.42 32.71 24.73
N ASN A 203 18.56 32.77 25.75
CA ASN A 203 17.68 33.90 26.05
C ASN A 203 18.10 34.66 27.32
N GLY A 204 19.32 34.44 27.82
CA GLY A 204 19.81 35.03 29.07
C GLY A 204 20.27 36.49 28.96
N SER A 205 20.27 37.08 27.75
CA SER A 205 20.68 38.48 27.53
C SER A 205 19.50 39.34 27.10
N ALA A 206 19.55 40.65 27.42
CA ALA A 206 18.52 41.60 26.99
C ALA A 206 18.37 41.69 25.45
N PHE A 207 19.44 41.36 24.72
CA PHE A 207 19.44 41.38 23.25
C PHE A 207 18.80 40.13 22.63
N THR A 208 18.72 39.02 23.37
CA THR A 208 18.26 37.71 22.84
C THR A 208 17.05 37.16 23.60
N MET A 209 16.50 37.90 24.56
CA MET A 209 15.39 37.44 25.40
C MET A 209 14.09 37.20 24.60
N HIS A 210 13.91 37.91 23.49
CA HIS A 210 12.73 37.76 22.62
C HIS A 210 12.88 36.67 21.56
N ASP A 211 14.10 36.23 21.28
CA ASP A 211 14.38 35.24 20.24
C ASP A 211 13.91 33.83 20.63
N ALA A 212 13.80 32.95 19.64
CA ALA A 212 13.65 31.51 19.85
C ALA A 212 14.99 30.90 20.33
N PRO A 213 14.96 29.84 21.15
CA PRO A 213 16.15 29.07 21.47
C PRO A 213 16.86 28.53 20.22
N LYS A 214 18.19 28.41 20.26
CA LYS A 214 18.97 27.93 19.11
C LYS A 214 18.54 26.53 18.65
N TRP A 215 18.12 25.64 19.56
CA TRP A 215 17.63 24.32 19.20
C TRP A 215 16.34 24.39 18.38
N TRP A 216 15.44 25.33 18.69
CA TRP A 216 14.20 25.52 17.94
C TRP A 216 14.50 25.89 16.50
N TYR A 217 15.39 26.86 16.28
CA TYR A 217 15.80 27.25 14.93
C TYR A 217 16.38 26.08 14.12
N GLN A 218 17.24 25.27 14.73
CA GLN A 218 17.82 24.09 14.07
C GLN A 218 16.77 23.01 13.79
N TRP A 219 15.85 22.81 14.72
CA TRP A 219 14.76 21.85 14.58
C TRP A 219 13.79 22.28 13.50
N GLU A 220 13.28 23.52 13.56
CA GLU A 220 12.33 24.09 12.61
C GLU A 220 12.88 24.05 11.19
N LYS A 221 14.13 24.45 10.97
CA LYS A 221 14.77 24.39 9.65
C LYS A 221 14.73 22.97 9.08
N LYS A 222 15.21 21.99 9.85
CA LYS A 222 15.24 20.58 9.42
C LYS A 222 13.84 20.00 9.30
N ALA A 223 12.92 20.38 10.17
CA ALA A 223 11.54 19.90 10.18
C ALA A 223 10.80 20.39 8.93
N ARG A 224 11.04 21.63 8.48
CA ARG A 224 10.52 22.15 7.21
C ARG A 224 11.01 21.32 6.02
N GLU A 225 12.31 21.02 5.97
CA GLU A 225 12.91 20.17 4.92
C GLU A 225 12.30 18.76 4.93
N GLU A 226 12.14 18.16 6.11
CA GLU A 226 11.59 16.83 6.29
C GLU A 226 10.09 16.76 5.94
N LEU A 227 9.28 17.72 6.40
CA LEU A 227 7.83 17.78 6.13
C LEU A 227 7.51 18.11 4.67
N GLN A 228 8.45 18.64 3.89
CA GLN A 228 8.32 18.76 2.43
C GLN A 228 8.37 17.39 1.74
N LEU A 229 9.13 16.45 2.28
CA LEU A 229 9.30 15.11 1.72
C LEU A 229 8.28 14.13 2.29
N ARG A 230 8.07 14.18 3.60
CA ARG A 230 7.25 13.26 4.38
C ARG A 230 6.42 14.08 5.38
N PRO A 231 5.19 14.49 5.04
CA PRO A 231 4.36 15.38 5.86
C PRO A 231 3.72 14.65 7.06
N THR A 232 4.52 13.94 7.86
CA THR A 232 4.10 13.22 9.07
C THR A 232 4.99 13.55 10.26
N THR A 233 4.46 13.29 11.46
CA THR A 233 5.14 13.59 12.72
C THR A 233 6.21 12.57 13.12
N LYS A 234 6.24 11.40 12.44
CA LYS A 234 7.08 10.25 12.82
C LYS A 234 8.56 10.59 12.91
N VAL A 235 9.08 11.35 11.95
CA VAL A 235 10.51 11.68 11.87
C VAL A 235 10.83 12.92 12.70
N VAL A 236 10.10 14.02 12.47
CA VAL A 236 10.44 15.34 13.04
C VAL A 236 10.29 15.40 14.57
N PHE A 237 9.47 14.54 15.18
CA PHE A 237 9.33 14.41 16.64
C PHE A 237 10.04 13.17 17.21
N SER A 238 10.82 12.44 16.42
CA SER A 238 11.66 11.37 16.94
C SER A 238 12.76 11.93 17.85
N LEU A 239 13.18 11.14 18.85
CA LEU A 239 14.25 11.54 19.76
C LEU A 239 15.55 11.83 19.00
N ASP A 240 15.90 11.01 18.01
CA ASP A 240 17.10 11.21 17.20
C ASP A 240 17.08 12.54 16.45
N PHE A 241 15.92 12.93 15.90
CA PHE A 241 15.75 14.18 15.19
C PHE A 241 15.85 15.39 16.13
N LEU A 242 15.13 15.36 17.26
CA LEU A 242 15.12 16.42 18.26
C LEU A 242 16.51 16.62 18.89
N PHE A 243 17.15 15.55 19.35
CA PHE A 243 18.51 15.63 19.90
C PHE A 243 19.56 15.92 18.83
N GLY A 244 19.32 15.55 17.57
CA GLY A 244 20.10 16.01 16.42
C GLY A 244 20.08 17.54 16.27
N ALA A 245 18.92 18.18 16.43
CA ALA A 245 18.79 19.63 16.41
C ALA A 245 19.44 20.29 17.63
N VAL A 246 19.29 19.72 18.82
CA VAL A 246 19.97 20.20 20.05
C VAL A 246 21.49 20.15 19.90
N ARG A 247 22.06 19.05 19.38
CA ARG A 247 23.51 18.94 19.12
C ARG A 247 23.98 20.00 18.12
N ALA A 248 23.23 20.20 17.03
CA ALA A 248 23.53 21.22 16.03
C ALA A 248 23.44 22.66 16.58
N SER A 249 22.68 22.89 17.66
CA SER A 249 22.55 24.21 18.29
C SER A 249 23.82 24.70 18.99
N GLY A 250 24.70 23.78 19.39
CA GLY A 250 25.94 24.07 20.14
C GLY A 250 25.73 24.65 21.55
N CYS A 251 24.51 24.62 22.09
CA CYS A 251 24.19 25.18 23.40
C CYS A 251 24.01 24.08 24.46
N SER A 252 24.68 24.22 25.61
CA SER A 252 24.66 23.22 26.68
C SER A 252 23.35 23.16 27.47
N ARG A 253 22.53 24.22 27.42
CA ARG A 253 21.23 24.33 28.11
C ARG A 253 20.02 24.02 27.23
N CYS A 254 20.23 23.84 25.92
CA CYS A 254 19.16 23.45 25.01
C CYS A 254 18.55 22.05 25.28
N PRO A 255 19.29 21.03 25.78
CA PRO A 255 18.67 19.76 26.17
C PRO A 255 17.60 19.91 27.26
N GLU A 256 17.88 20.70 28.30
CA GLU A 256 16.94 20.97 29.40
C GLU A 256 15.72 21.75 28.90
N SER A 257 15.95 22.82 28.11
CA SER A 257 14.89 23.59 27.44
C SER A 257 13.98 22.71 26.57
N LEU A 258 14.55 21.76 25.82
CA LEU A 258 13.79 20.81 25.01
C LEU A 258 12.90 19.93 25.89
N LEU A 259 13.46 19.35 26.96
CA LEU A 259 12.72 18.49 27.88
C LEU A 259 11.57 19.23 28.54
N ASP A 260 11.79 20.47 28.99
CA ASP A 260 10.74 21.31 29.59
C ASP A 260 9.60 21.63 28.61
N SER A 261 9.89 21.58 27.31
CA SER A 261 8.94 21.89 26.23
C SER A 261 8.10 20.71 25.77
N TRP A 262 8.20 19.54 26.43
CA TRP A 262 7.55 18.29 25.99
C TRP A 262 6.04 18.43 25.76
N LYS A 263 5.32 19.15 26.62
CA LYS A 263 3.86 19.34 26.49
C LYS A 263 3.49 20.11 25.23
N PHE A 264 4.26 21.15 24.94
CA PHE A 264 4.06 21.95 23.73
C PHE A 264 4.38 21.11 22.48
N LEU A 265 5.49 20.37 22.49
CA LEU A 265 5.84 19.49 21.36
C LEU A 265 4.80 18.38 21.14
N GLN A 266 4.22 17.85 22.21
CA GLN A 266 3.12 16.90 22.12
C GLN A 266 1.86 17.55 21.50
N GLY A 267 1.48 18.74 21.96
CA GLY A 267 0.34 19.47 21.39
C GLY A 267 0.53 19.78 19.90
N LEU A 268 1.71 20.28 19.52
CA LEU A 268 2.05 20.55 18.11
C LEU A 268 2.02 19.27 17.27
N ARG A 269 2.50 18.14 17.82
CA ARG A 269 2.40 16.83 17.16
C ARG A 269 0.94 16.44 16.94
N GLU A 270 0.09 16.58 17.96
CA GLU A 270 -1.33 16.25 17.86
C GLU A 270 -2.05 17.12 16.82
N GLU A 271 -1.73 18.42 16.75
CA GLU A 271 -2.25 19.33 15.73
C GLU A 271 -1.85 18.92 14.30
N ILE A 272 -0.57 18.55 14.09
CA ILE A 272 -0.11 18.07 12.79
C ILE A 272 -0.75 16.72 12.44
N ASP A 273 -0.88 15.80 13.41
CA ASP A 273 -1.51 14.49 13.21
C ASP A 273 -3.01 14.63 12.86
N ALA A 274 -3.68 15.65 13.39
CA ALA A 274 -5.10 15.96 13.13
C ALA A 274 -5.38 16.55 11.73
N LEU A 275 -4.36 16.95 10.97
CA LEU A 275 -4.54 17.43 9.60
C LEU A 275 -5.19 16.34 8.71
N PRO A 276 -5.85 16.71 7.59
CA PRO A 276 -6.38 15.74 6.62
C PRO A 276 -5.29 14.78 6.12
N ALA A 277 -5.57 13.47 6.23
CA ALA A 277 -4.57 12.42 6.02
C ALA A 277 -4.92 11.45 4.88
N THR A 278 -6.04 11.65 4.19
CA THR A 278 -6.51 10.79 3.09
C THR A 278 -6.97 11.66 1.94
N ILE A 279 -7.00 11.11 0.72
CA ILE A 279 -7.68 11.79 -0.38
C ILE A 279 -9.20 11.82 -0.16
N GLU A 280 -9.85 12.88 -0.64
CA GLU A 280 -11.31 12.95 -0.75
C GLU A 280 -11.75 12.25 -2.04
N MET A 281 -12.74 11.37 -1.96
CA MET A 281 -13.37 10.73 -3.11
C MET A 281 -14.56 11.59 -3.54
N ASP A 282 -14.72 11.75 -4.86
CA ASP A 282 -15.83 12.49 -5.48
C ASP A 282 -17.13 11.66 -5.47
#